data_AF-A0A4Y2PDJ7-F1
#
_entry.id   AF-A0A4Y2PDJ7-F1
#
_cell.length_a   1.000
_cell.length_b   1.000
_cell.length_c   1.000
_cell.angle_alpha   90.00
_cell.angle_beta   90.00
_cell.angle_gamma   90.00
#
_symmetry.space_group_name_H-M   'P 1'
#
loop_
_entity.id
_entity.type
_entity.pdbx_description
1 polymer ?
#
loop_
_entity_poly.entity_id
_entity_poly.type
_entity_poly.pdbx_seq_one_letter_code
_entity_poly.pdbx_strand_id
1 'polypeptide(L)'
;MIDIVRSICFEIRKWKKFHQDFFYDSHKEISLPDSAKLCWTTAGTTDYRKTVEELVCCDELNVLHRYALSCLYCLEDYIPLFWKELPEDDKELLYEENPTCPALHFCWLHTLKGEQTKLDHLLRTEDGNLTTFNQWAFEDSVENGNKTAAEYFFLKLTHEEREASLMRTAHSVLANTKLRILLEEIFSDLLCYLLSLMTPEQQMETIEARPIDVLLCFFDLSWQDLFLENAGLIWNFLPQSGYGKLLWKVEGGFETLDFYFTKRVKLVYDSHILGLIFTNGLEGRWHMVEVCLREAALSKEDGKRLKEAFAGILERSGNGKMVKGIFKRFFEFLDETDASADKRKKGQKRKLEN
;
A
#
# COMPACT_ATOMS: atom_id res chain seq x y z
N MET A 1 -20.36 -6.07 -11.26
CA MET A 1 -20.70 -6.77 -9.99
C MET A 1 -19.47 -7.44 -9.39
N ILE A 2 -18.67 -8.17 -10.18
CA ILE A 2 -17.40 -8.76 -9.74
C ILE A 2 -16.41 -7.71 -9.19
N ASP A 3 -16.30 -6.55 -9.83
CA ASP A 3 -15.34 -5.50 -9.40
C ASP A 3 -15.67 -4.92 -8.02
N ILE A 4 -16.96 -4.68 -7.74
CA ILE A 4 -17.43 -4.16 -6.44
C ILE A 4 -17.20 -5.18 -5.34
N VAL A 5 -17.51 -6.46 -5.59
CA VAL A 5 -17.27 -7.54 -4.62
C VAL A 5 -15.78 -7.68 -4.33
N ARG A 6 -14.91 -7.54 -5.34
CA ARG A 6 -13.46 -7.58 -5.15
C ARG A 6 -12.95 -6.44 -4.29
N SER A 7 -13.40 -5.20 -4.53
CA SER A 7 -13.04 -4.03 -3.70
C SER A 7 -13.51 -4.19 -2.25
N ILE A 8 -14.73 -4.68 -2.02
CA ILE A 8 -15.24 -4.94 -0.67
C ILE A 8 -14.42 -6.01 0.03
N CYS A 9 -14.13 -7.13 -0.63
CA CYS A 9 -13.31 -8.20 -0.05
C CYS A 9 -11.89 -7.72 0.28
N PHE A 10 -11.32 -6.83 -0.55
CA PHE A 10 -10.02 -6.22 -0.32
C PHE A 10 -10.02 -5.38 0.96
N GLU A 11 -10.98 -4.48 1.12
CA GLU A 11 -11.12 -3.64 2.33
C GLU A 11 -11.31 -4.48 3.60
N ILE A 12 -12.12 -5.54 3.54
CA ILE A 12 -12.30 -6.48 4.65
C ILE A 12 -10.98 -7.16 5.03
N ARG A 13 -10.21 -7.62 4.04
CA ARG A 13 -8.92 -8.28 4.25
C ARG A 13 -7.92 -7.31 4.88
N LYS A 14 -7.86 -6.07 4.37
CA LYS A 14 -7.01 -5.00 4.89
C LYS A 14 -7.32 -4.71 6.36
N TRP A 15 -8.61 -4.58 6.69
CA TRP A 15 -9.07 -4.40 8.07
C TRP A 15 -8.61 -5.56 8.97
N LYS A 16 -8.88 -6.80 8.58
CA LYS A 16 -8.50 -7.98 9.37
C LYS A 16 -7.00 -8.08 9.60
N LYS A 17 -6.21 -7.79 8.57
CA LYS A 17 -4.75 -7.84 8.63
C LYS A 17 -4.17 -6.81 9.59
N PHE A 18 -4.70 -5.58 9.58
CA PHE A 18 -4.25 -4.51 10.49
C PHE A 18 -4.49 -4.84 11.96
N HIS A 19 -5.61 -5.50 12.26
CA HIS A 19 -6.00 -5.82 13.62
C HIS A 19 -5.66 -7.26 14.03
N GLN A 20 -4.90 -7.97 13.21
CA GLN A 20 -4.67 -9.40 13.44
C GLN A 20 -4.08 -9.65 14.82
N ASP A 21 -3.14 -8.81 15.26
CA ASP A 21 -2.48 -8.92 16.57
C ASP A 21 -3.43 -8.68 17.76
N PHE A 22 -4.51 -7.92 17.57
CA PHE A 22 -5.54 -7.69 18.59
C PHE A 22 -6.60 -8.79 18.65
N PHE A 23 -6.70 -9.59 17.59
CA PHE A 23 -7.69 -10.67 17.46
C PHE A 23 -7.07 -12.07 17.55
N TYR A 24 -5.75 -12.15 17.76
CA TYR A 24 -5.00 -13.39 17.96
C TYR A 24 -4.66 -13.61 19.43
N ASP A 25 -5.69 -13.81 20.26
CA ASP A 25 -5.45 -14.37 21.59
C ASP A 25 -5.32 -15.90 21.49
N SER A 26 -4.26 -16.42 22.10
CA SER A 26 -3.91 -17.82 22.30
C SER A 26 -4.99 -18.85 21.86
N HIS A 27 -4.83 -19.35 20.63
CA HIS A 27 -5.55 -20.50 20.04
C HIS A 27 -7.04 -20.36 19.66
N LYS A 28 -7.63 -19.15 19.66
CA LYS A 28 -8.93 -18.94 19.00
C LYS A 28 -8.88 -17.68 18.16
N GLU A 29 -9.07 -17.83 16.84
CA GLU A 29 -9.39 -16.70 15.98
C GLU A 29 -10.64 -16.03 16.58
N ILE A 30 -10.51 -14.81 17.09
CA ILE A 30 -11.68 -14.00 17.40
C ILE A 30 -12.28 -13.70 16.04
N SER A 31 -13.25 -14.52 15.63
CA SER A 31 -14.17 -14.13 14.57
C SER A 31 -14.73 -12.78 14.99
N LEU A 32 -14.59 -11.76 14.14
CA LEU A 32 -15.38 -10.53 14.27
C LEU A 32 -16.77 -10.95 14.74
N PRO A 33 -17.26 -10.42 15.87
CA PRO A 33 -18.64 -10.64 16.31
C PRO A 33 -19.55 -10.66 15.09
N ASP A 34 -20.45 -11.63 14.96
CA ASP A 34 -21.45 -11.62 13.87
C ASP A 34 -22.26 -10.29 13.88
N SER A 35 -22.25 -9.60 15.02
CA SER A 35 -22.81 -8.27 15.27
C SER A 35 -21.92 -7.09 14.86
N ALA A 36 -20.60 -7.25 14.78
CA ALA A 36 -19.66 -6.18 14.42
C ALA A 36 -19.74 -5.89 12.92
N LYS A 37 -20.50 -4.85 12.59
CA LYS A 37 -20.65 -4.39 11.21
C LYS A 37 -19.49 -3.49 10.86
N LEU A 38 -18.81 -3.81 9.76
CA LEU A 38 -17.90 -2.86 9.15
C LEU A 38 -18.70 -1.64 8.70
N CYS A 39 -18.30 -0.47 9.18
CA CYS A 39 -18.82 0.80 8.72
C CYS A 39 -18.14 1.16 7.40
N TRP A 40 -18.92 1.60 6.41
CA TRP A 40 -18.40 1.96 5.09
C TRP A 40 -18.48 3.48 4.87
N THR A 41 -17.45 4.05 4.26
CA THR A 41 -17.46 5.44 3.81
C THR A 41 -18.26 5.59 2.52
N THR A 42 -18.59 6.83 2.15
CA THR A 42 -19.22 7.13 0.85
C THR A 42 -18.31 6.82 -0.34
N ALA A 43 -17.00 6.68 -0.12
CA ALA A 43 -16.03 6.27 -1.13
C ALA A 43 -15.93 4.74 -1.29
N GLY A 44 -16.67 3.96 -0.48
CA GLY A 44 -16.65 2.50 -0.55
C GLY A 44 -15.44 1.86 0.16
N THR A 45 -14.76 2.60 1.02
CA THR A 45 -13.69 2.09 1.91
C THR A 45 -14.23 1.85 3.32
N THR A 46 -13.51 1.08 4.14
CA THR A 46 -13.92 0.89 5.54
C THR A 46 -13.65 2.15 6.36
N ASP A 47 -14.62 2.61 7.16
CA ASP A 47 -14.46 3.66 8.16
C ASP A 47 -13.93 3.02 9.44
N TYR A 48 -12.60 3.05 9.57
CA TYR A 48 -11.90 2.33 10.62
C TYR A 48 -12.31 2.80 12.02
N ARG A 49 -12.42 4.11 12.20
CA ARG A 49 -12.79 4.72 13.47
C ARG A 49 -14.21 4.34 13.88
N LYS A 50 -15.19 4.52 13.00
CA LYS A 50 -16.59 4.18 13.33
C LYS A 50 -16.77 2.69 13.55
N THR A 51 -16.06 1.86 12.78
CA THR A 51 -16.09 0.41 12.97
C THR A 51 -15.58 0.03 14.36
N VAL A 52 -14.48 0.64 14.82
CA VAL A 52 -14.00 0.41 16.19
C VAL A 52 -14.95 0.98 17.22
N GLU A 53 -15.52 2.17 17.02
CA GLU A 53 -16.51 2.76 17.94
C GLU A 53 -17.71 1.82 18.13
N GLU A 54 -18.25 1.24 17.05
CA GLU A 54 -19.32 0.23 17.16
C GLU A 54 -18.81 -1.03 17.88
N LEU A 55 -17.62 -1.51 17.54
CA LEU A 55 -17.06 -2.74 18.07
C LEU A 55 -16.74 -2.66 19.57
N VAL A 56 -16.21 -1.54 20.07
CA VAL A 56 -15.94 -1.37 21.52
C VAL A 56 -17.23 -1.18 22.31
N CYS A 57 -18.30 -0.75 21.66
CA CYS A 57 -19.64 -0.71 22.25
C CYS A 57 -20.36 -2.07 22.22
N CYS A 58 -19.88 -3.03 21.42
CA CYS A 58 -20.42 -4.39 21.43
C CYS A 58 -19.92 -5.15 22.66
N ASP A 59 -20.85 -5.77 23.41
CA ASP A 59 -20.50 -6.47 24.65
C ASP A 59 -19.70 -7.78 24.46
N GLU A 60 -19.27 -8.06 23.24
CA GLU A 60 -18.63 -9.33 22.84
C GLU A 60 -17.11 -9.34 23.01
N LEU A 61 -16.47 -8.16 23.03
CA LEU A 61 -15.03 -8.07 23.31
C LEU A 61 -14.77 -8.02 24.82
N ASN A 62 -13.67 -8.59 25.28
CA ASN A 62 -13.21 -8.39 26.66
C ASN A 62 -12.82 -6.91 26.90
N VAL A 63 -12.84 -6.49 28.16
CA VAL A 63 -12.57 -5.08 28.53
C VAL A 63 -11.16 -4.65 28.14
N LEU A 64 -10.18 -5.55 28.22
CA LEU A 64 -8.80 -5.31 27.82
C LEU A 64 -8.67 -4.94 26.33
N HIS A 65 -9.30 -5.71 25.43
CA HIS A 65 -9.30 -5.45 24.00
C HIS A 65 -10.08 -4.17 23.67
N ARG A 66 -11.19 -3.89 24.36
CA ARG A 66 -11.92 -2.62 24.19
C ARG A 66 -11.06 -1.43 24.59
N TYR A 67 -10.33 -1.52 25.70
CA TYR A 67 -9.38 -0.50 26.12
C TYR A 67 -8.26 -0.32 25.10
N ALA A 68 -7.61 -1.42 24.67
CA ALA A 68 -6.51 -1.37 23.72
C ALA A 68 -6.93 -0.77 22.37
N LEU A 69 -8.08 -1.18 21.83
CA LEU A 69 -8.65 -0.62 20.60
C LEU A 69 -9.03 0.86 20.78
N SER A 70 -9.59 1.24 21.92
CA SER A 70 -9.93 2.66 22.19
C SER A 70 -8.67 3.53 22.21
N CYS A 71 -7.58 3.04 22.78
CA CYS A 71 -6.29 3.70 22.76
C CYS A 71 -5.71 3.81 21.34
N LEU A 72 -5.75 2.70 20.58
CA LEU A 72 -5.26 2.63 19.20
C LEU A 72 -6.00 3.60 18.27
N TYR A 73 -7.29 3.80 18.48
CA TYR A 73 -8.13 4.69 17.67
C TYR A 73 -8.39 6.06 18.29
N CYS A 74 -7.70 6.37 19.39
CA CYS A 74 -7.80 7.65 20.10
C CYS A 74 -9.24 8.03 20.48
N LEU A 75 -10.00 7.05 20.95
CA LEU A 75 -11.39 7.22 21.42
C LEU A 75 -11.41 7.80 22.84
N GLU A 76 -10.98 9.06 22.99
CA GLU A 76 -10.75 9.73 24.28
C GLU A 76 -11.91 9.63 25.29
N ASP A 77 -13.15 9.63 24.82
CA ASP A 77 -14.32 9.52 25.71
C ASP A 77 -14.48 8.13 26.32
N TYR A 78 -14.01 7.09 25.63
CA TYR A 78 -14.14 5.68 26.03
C TYR A 78 -12.94 5.19 26.84
N ILE A 79 -11.75 5.73 26.58
CA ILE A 79 -10.49 5.32 27.24
C ILE A 79 -10.61 5.37 28.79
N PRO A 80 -11.10 6.46 29.44
CA PRO A 80 -11.26 6.50 30.89
C PRO A 80 -12.35 5.57 31.42
N LEU A 81 -13.34 5.23 30.60
CA LEU A 81 -14.44 4.33 31.00
C LEU A 81 -13.92 2.90 31.10
N PHE A 82 -13.28 2.41 30.04
CA PHE A 82 -12.72 1.06 30.02
C PHE A 82 -11.55 0.91 30.98
N TRP A 83 -10.74 1.95 31.19
CA TRP A 83 -9.69 1.92 32.21
C TRP A 83 -10.22 1.67 33.63
N LYS A 84 -11.38 2.23 33.97
CA LYS A 84 -12.01 2.01 35.28
C LYS A 84 -12.59 0.61 35.43
N GLU A 85 -13.08 0.03 34.34
CA GLU A 85 -13.68 -1.30 34.30
C GLU A 85 -12.64 -2.42 34.27
N LEU A 86 -11.42 -2.12 33.81
CA LEU A 86 -10.35 -3.10 33.66
C LEU A 86 -9.96 -3.75 35.01
N PRO A 87 -9.85 -5.09 35.09
CA PRO A 87 -9.33 -5.80 36.27
C PRO A 87 -7.91 -5.36 36.64
N GLU A 88 -7.55 -5.42 37.93
CA GLU A 88 -6.20 -5.02 38.36
C GLU A 88 -5.10 -5.92 37.77
N ASP A 89 -5.34 -7.24 37.65
CA ASP A 89 -4.39 -8.17 37.02
C ASP A 89 -4.09 -7.77 35.56
N ASP A 90 -5.10 -7.33 34.81
CA ASP A 90 -4.93 -6.85 33.44
C ASP A 90 -4.21 -5.50 33.38
N LYS A 91 -4.43 -4.63 34.37
CA LYS A 91 -3.67 -3.37 34.49
C LYS A 91 -2.18 -3.64 34.75
N GLU A 92 -1.85 -4.65 35.54
CA GLU A 92 -0.46 -5.06 35.80
C GLU A 92 0.24 -5.53 34.51
N LEU A 93 -0.44 -6.29 33.66
CA LEU A 93 0.11 -6.70 32.35
C LEU A 93 0.43 -5.49 31.46
N LEU A 94 -0.40 -4.45 31.49
CA LEU A 94 -0.15 -3.20 30.76
C LEU A 94 1.04 -2.41 31.32
N TYR A 95 1.51 -2.69 32.55
CA TYR A 95 2.69 -2.03 33.13
C TYR A 95 4.02 -2.69 32.76
N GLU A 96 3.99 -3.95 32.34
CA GLU A 96 5.20 -4.73 32.05
C GLU A 96 5.74 -4.52 30.62
N GLU A 97 5.09 -3.69 29.80
CA GLU A 97 5.54 -3.41 28.44
C GLU A 97 6.93 -2.74 28.40
N ASN A 98 7.72 -3.17 27.41
CA ASN A 98 9.13 -2.84 27.26
C ASN A 98 9.32 -1.32 27.04
N PRO A 99 10.08 -0.60 27.90
CA PRO A 99 10.17 0.86 27.89
C PRO A 99 10.85 1.47 26.65
N THR A 100 11.41 0.65 25.76
CA THR A 100 12.16 1.12 24.59
C THR A 100 11.28 1.58 23.43
N CYS A 101 10.00 1.16 23.38
CA CYS A 101 9.01 1.61 22.40
C CYS A 101 7.60 1.35 22.97
N PRO A 102 7.06 2.28 23.79
CA PRO A 102 5.79 2.04 24.48
C PRO A 102 4.64 2.08 23.46
N ALA A 103 3.71 1.13 23.53
CA ALA A 103 2.52 1.20 22.69
C ALA A 103 1.60 2.37 23.13
N LEU A 104 0.74 2.86 22.23
CA LEU A 104 -0.17 3.98 22.54
C LEU A 104 -1.00 3.75 23.82
N HIS A 105 -1.44 2.52 24.08
CA HIS A 105 -2.25 2.21 25.27
C HIS A 105 -1.47 2.38 26.58
N PHE A 106 -0.15 2.20 26.55
CA PHE A 106 0.76 2.46 27.66
C PHE A 106 0.91 3.96 27.92
N CYS A 107 1.02 4.75 26.86
CA CYS A 107 1.14 6.20 26.99
C CYS A 107 -0.18 6.84 27.49
N TRP A 108 -1.33 6.41 26.95
CA TRP A 108 -2.65 6.85 27.42
C TRP A 108 -2.85 6.59 28.91
N LEU A 109 -2.35 5.46 29.40
CA LEU A 109 -2.39 5.10 30.81
C LEU A 109 -1.68 6.15 31.69
N HIS A 110 -0.45 6.53 31.34
CA HIS A 110 0.29 7.54 32.10
C HIS A 110 -0.33 8.93 31.98
N THR A 111 -0.92 9.27 30.83
CA THR A 111 -1.70 10.49 30.65
C THR A 111 -2.91 10.54 31.60
N LEU A 112 -3.67 9.45 31.72
CA LEU A 112 -4.82 9.37 32.62
C LEU A 112 -4.43 9.51 34.10
N LYS A 113 -3.25 9.00 34.48
CA LYS A 113 -2.74 9.10 35.86
C LYS A 113 -2.08 10.44 36.18
N GLY A 114 -1.88 11.30 35.18
CA GLY A 114 -1.14 12.56 35.34
C GLY A 114 0.37 12.34 35.60
N GLU A 115 0.92 11.20 35.20
CA GLU A 115 2.32 10.81 35.44
C GLU A 115 3.26 11.38 34.36
N GLN A 116 3.23 12.70 34.16
CA GLN A 116 3.94 13.39 33.08
C GLN A 116 5.45 13.11 33.08
N THR A 117 6.08 12.99 34.25
CA THR A 117 7.53 12.75 34.36
C THR A 117 7.98 11.39 33.85
N LYS A 118 7.14 10.35 33.93
CA LYS A 118 7.43 9.03 33.33
C LYS A 118 7.26 9.09 31.83
N LEU A 119 6.23 9.78 31.36
CA LEU A 119 6.00 10.00 29.93
C LEU A 119 7.19 10.76 29.34
N ASP A 120 7.63 11.85 29.96
CA ASP A 120 8.79 12.63 29.53
C ASP A 120 10.10 11.81 29.48
N HIS A 121 10.26 10.79 30.32
CA HIS A 121 11.41 9.88 30.24
C HIS A 121 11.34 8.97 29.01
N LEU A 122 10.15 8.47 28.69
CA LEU A 122 9.91 7.57 27.56
C LEU A 122 9.97 8.28 26.21
N LEU A 123 9.56 9.55 26.18
CA LEU A 123 9.51 10.39 24.99
C LEU A 123 10.84 11.10 24.66
N ARG A 124 11.92 10.73 25.35
CA ARG A 124 13.26 11.20 25.01
C ARG A 124 13.74 10.48 23.77
N THR A 125 14.00 11.26 22.73
CA THR A 125 14.63 10.77 21.50
C THR A 125 16.10 10.39 21.76
N GLU A 126 16.70 9.61 20.85
CA GLU A 126 18.09 9.15 20.97
C GLU A 126 19.11 10.30 21.07
N ASP A 127 18.75 11.50 20.56
CA ASP A 127 19.54 12.73 20.65
C ASP A 127 19.36 13.48 21.99
N GLY A 128 18.53 12.96 22.91
CA GLY A 128 18.27 13.53 24.23
C GLY A 128 17.27 14.68 24.24
N ASN A 129 16.66 15.02 23.10
CA ASN A 129 15.60 16.02 23.04
C ASN A 129 14.27 15.45 23.58
N LEU A 130 13.48 16.31 24.20
CA LEU A 130 12.15 15.94 24.66
C LEU A 130 11.16 16.17 23.52
N THR A 131 10.57 15.09 22.99
CA THR A 131 9.41 15.21 22.10
C THR A 131 8.15 15.31 22.94
N THR A 132 7.17 16.09 22.49
CA THR A 132 5.88 16.11 23.17
C THR A 132 5.14 14.81 22.91
N PHE A 133 4.20 14.46 23.81
CA PHE A 133 3.40 13.25 23.64
C PHE A 133 2.69 13.19 22.29
N ASN A 134 2.08 14.30 21.86
CA ASN A 134 1.39 14.33 20.57
C ASN A 134 2.36 14.15 19.40
N GLN A 135 3.57 14.74 19.47
CA GLN A 135 4.59 14.60 18.44
C GLN A 135 5.05 13.15 18.31
N TRP A 136 5.44 12.53 19.42
CA TRP A 136 5.83 11.12 19.43
C TRP A 136 4.68 10.21 18.99
N ALA A 137 3.46 10.44 19.49
CA ALA A 137 2.32 9.60 19.17
C ALA A 137 1.93 9.71 17.69
N PHE A 138 2.11 10.89 17.07
CA PHE A 138 2.00 11.05 15.63
C PHE A 138 3.07 10.21 14.90
N GLU A 139 4.33 10.35 15.28
CA GLU A 139 5.45 9.63 14.64
C GLU A 139 5.28 8.11 14.76
N ASP A 140 4.98 7.60 15.96
CA ASP A 140 4.72 6.19 16.24
C ASP A 140 3.50 5.67 15.46
N SER A 141 2.39 6.44 15.44
CA SER A 141 1.19 6.05 14.68
C SER A 141 1.49 5.90 13.19
N VAL A 142 2.30 6.79 12.65
CA VAL A 142 2.71 6.74 11.25
C VAL A 142 3.63 5.54 11.00
N GLU A 143 4.61 5.29 11.86
CA GLU A 143 5.51 4.14 11.72
C GLU A 143 4.76 2.80 11.82
N ASN A 144 3.71 2.73 12.64
CA ASN A 144 2.85 1.56 12.78
C ASN A 144 1.74 1.44 11.70
N GLY A 145 1.67 2.37 10.74
CA GLY A 145 0.66 2.32 9.68
C GLY A 145 -0.75 2.75 10.13
N ASN A 146 -0.90 3.31 11.33
CA ASN A 146 -2.18 3.73 11.88
C ASN A 146 -2.57 5.14 11.41
N LYS A 147 -3.21 5.21 10.24
CA LYS A 147 -3.69 6.47 9.66
C LYS A 147 -4.63 7.25 10.57
N THR A 148 -5.57 6.58 11.24
CA THR A 148 -6.57 7.28 12.07
C THR A 148 -5.92 7.96 13.28
N ALA A 149 -4.99 7.28 13.96
CA ALA A 149 -4.24 7.90 15.05
C ALA A 149 -3.28 8.98 14.56
N ALA A 150 -2.63 8.77 13.40
CA ALA A 150 -1.78 9.79 12.79
C ALA A 150 -2.57 11.08 12.47
N GLU A 151 -3.76 10.97 11.88
CA GLU A 151 -4.67 12.09 11.65
C GLU A 151 -5.04 12.80 12.96
N TYR A 152 -5.37 12.01 13.98
CA TYR A 152 -5.75 12.51 15.29
C TYR A 152 -4.65 13.35 15.95
N PHE A 153 -3.44 12.80 16.05
CA PHE A 153 -2.33 13.48 16.71
C PHE A 153 -1.79 14.65 15.89
N PHE A 154 -1.80 14.56 14.55
CA PHE A 154 -1.37 15.66 13.69
C PHE A 154 -2.17 16.95 13.93
N LEU A 155 -3.48 16.82 14.16
CA LEU A 155 -4.35 17.95 14.50
C LEU A 155 -3.96 18.62 15.84
N LYS A 156 -3.33 17.87 16.75
CA LYS A 156 -2.89 18.36 18.06
C LYS A 156 -1.46 18.93 18.07
N LEU A 157 -0.72 18.77 16.98
CA LEU A 157 0.64 19.31 16.85
C LEU A 157 0.64 20.83 16.67
N THR A 158 1.64 21.49 17.24
CA THR A 158 1.96 22.89 16.91
C THR A 158 2.57 22.99 15.52
N HIS A 159 2.68 24.22 15.00
CA HIS A 159 3.30 24.46 13.70
C HIS A 159 4.75 23.98 13.67
N GLU A 160 5.51 24.24 14.74
CA GLU A 160 6.92 23.85 14.87
C GLU A 160 7.09 22.33 14.90
N GLU A 161 6.20 21.62 15.62
CA GLU A 161 6.21 20.16 15.69
C GLU A 161 5.89 19.53 14.32
N ARG A 162 4.93 20.10 13.59
CA ARG A 162 4.59 19.64 12.23
C ARG A 162 5.77 19.75 11.28
N GLU A 163 6.43 20.90 11.26
CA GLU A 163 7.61 21.13 10.42
C GLU A 163 8.78 20.20 10.82
N ALA A 164 8.95 19.94 12.12
CA ALA A 164 10.01 19.06 12.60
C ALA A 164 9.75 17.58 12.27
N SER A 165 8.50 17.13 12.32
CA SER A 165 8.16 15.71 12.22
C SER A 165 7.75 15.27 10.82
N LEU A 166 6.93 16.04 10.10
CA LEU A 166 6.25 15.57 8.88
C LEU A 166 7.19 14.94 7.86
N MET A 167 8.24 15.65 7.46
CA MET A 167 9.23 15.16 6.48
C MET A 167 10.02 13.97 7.03
N ARG A 168 10.47 14.05 8.29
CA ARG A 168 11.25 12.99 8.94
C ARG A 168 10.46 11.68 8.98
N THR A 169 9.21 11.73 9.42
CA THR A 169 8.36 10.56 9.54
C THR A 169 8.00 9.98 8.18
N ALA A 170 7.69 10.83 7.18
CA ALA A 170 7.45 10.38 5.82
C ALA A 170 8.67 9.64 5.23
N HIS A 171 9.88 10.17 5.44
CA HIS A 171 11.10 9.48 5.03
C HIS A 171 11.35 8.18 5.81
N SER A 172 11.05 8.13 7.11
CA SER A 172 11.14 6.91 7.94
C SER A 172 10.26 5.80 7.36
N VAL A 173 8.99 6.11 7.07
CA VAL A 173 8.04 5.17 6.46
C VAL A 173 8.52 4.67 5.10
N LEU A 174 9.00 5.57 4.25
CA LEU A 174 9.51 5.20 2.92
C LEU A 174 10.78 4.33 3.01
N ALA A 175 11.61 4.52 4.03
CA ALA A 175 12.81 3.74 4.29
C ALA A 175 12.53 2.35 4.90
N ASN A 176 11.38 2.17 5.57
CA ASN A 176 11.04 0.92 6.26
C ASN A 176 10.55 -0.17 5.30
N THR A 177 11.51 -0.86 4.68
CA THR A 177 11.26 -1.93 3.71
C THR A 177 10.55 -3.16 4.29
N LYS A 178 10.70 -3.46 5.59
CA LYS A 178 10.06 -4.62 6.23
C LYS A 178 8.55 -4.40 6.40
N LEU A 179 8.17 -3.22 6.92
CA LEU A 179 6.76 -2.87 7.11
C LEU A 179 6.02 -2.72 5.78
N ARG A 180 6.69 -2.20 4.74
CA ARG A 180 6.13 -2.12 3.39
C ARG A 180 5.81 -3.47 2.76
N ILE A 181 6.60 -4.51 3.01
CA ILE A 181 6.30 -5.85 2.47
C ILE A 181 5.10 -6.48 3.20
N LEU A 182 4.97 -6.19 4.50
CA LEU A 182 3.94 -6.79 5.34
C LEU A 182 2.61 -6.04 5.30
N LEU A 183 2.57 -4.71 5.14
CA LEU A 183 1.36 -3.88 5.28
C LEU A 183 1.22 -2.86 4.15
N GLU A 184 1.69 -3.19 2.95
CA GLU A 184 1.74 -2.27 1.80
C GLU A 184 0.45 -1.48 1.57
N GLU A 185 -0.69 -2.18 1.56
CA GLU A 185 -2.02 -1.63 1.32
C GLU A 185 -2.41 -0.55 2.36
N ILE A 186 -1.90 -0.68 3.59
CA ILE A 186 -2.18 0.22 4.71
C ILE A 186 -1.28 1.45 4.64
N PHE A 187 -0.02 1.25 4.25
CA PHE A 187 0.95 2.33 4.12
C PHE A 187 0.67 3.27 2.95
N SER A 188 -0.01 2.82 1.89
CA SER A 188 -0.37 3.70 0.77
C SER A 188 -1.35 4.79 1.17
N ASP A 189 -2.42 4.47 1.90
CA ASP A 189 -3.40 5.46 2.37
C ASP A 189 -2.77 6.46 3.34
N LEU A 190 -1.85 5.99 4.17
CA LEU A 190 -1.10 6.80 5.11
C LEU A 190 -0.10 7.71 4.39
N LEU A 191 0.66 7.20 3.42
CA LEU A 191 1.60 8.01 2.66
C LEU A 191 0.86 9.07 1.84
N CYS A 192 -0.26 8.72 1.19
CA CYS A 192 -1.09 9.70 0.49
C CYS A 192 -1.60 10.79 1.44
N TYR A 193 -1.98 10.42 2.67
CA TYR A 193 -2.31 11.40 3.70
C TYR A 193 -1.11 12.30 4.03
N LEU A 194 0.06 11.75 4.34
CA LEU A 194 1.28 12.54 4.64
C LEU A 194 1.66 13.48 3.50
N LEU A 195 1.63 13.00 2.25
CA LEU A 195 1.88 13.83 1.07
C LEU A 195 0.87 14.96 0.97
N SER A 196 -0.41 14.72 1.28
CA SER A 196 -1.44 15.78 1.25
C SER A 196 -1.22 16.89 2.28
N LEU A 197 -0.45 16.63 3.34
CA LEU A 197 -0.09 17.63 4.35
C LEU A 197 1.13 18.47 3.95
N MET A 198 1.93 18.00 3.00
CA MET A 198 3.18 18.62 2.57
C MET A 198 2.93 19.77 1.59
N THR A 199 3.83 20.77 1.60
CA THR A 199 3.88 21.76 0.52
C THR A 199 4.34 21.10 -0.80
N PRO A 200 4.07 21.71 -1.97
CA PRO A 200 4.54 21.17 -3.25
C PRO A 200 6.06 20.95 -3.31
N GLU A 201 6.84 21.81 -2.63
CA GLU A 201 8.30 21.70 -2.55
C GLU A 201 8.72 20.46 -1.72
N GLN A 202 8.08 20.25 -0.56
CA GLN A 202 8.31 19.07 0.29
C GLN A 202 7.89 17.77 -0.40
N GLN A 203 6.77 17.78 -1.14
CA GLN A 203 6.33 16.66 -1.96
C GLN A 203 7.38 16.33 -3.02
N MET A 204 7.88 17.35 -3.73
CA MET A 204 8.91 17.18 -4.75
C MET A 204 10.20 16.60 -4.15
N GLU A 205 10.68 17.14 -3.03
CA GLU A 205 11.86 16.62 -2.33
C GLU A 205 11.68 15.14 -1.94
N THR A 206 10.51 14.78 -1.43
CA THR A 206 10.17 13.39 -1.07
C THR A 206 10.19 12.47 -2.29
N ILE A 207 9.60 12.91 -3.41
CA ILE A 207 9.56 12.18 -4.68
C ILE A 207 10.97 12.01 -5.25
N GLU A 208 11.78 13.06 -5.26
CA GLU A 208 13.16 13.04 -5.74
C GLU A 208 14.05 12.11 -4.92
N ALA A 209 13.91 12.14 -3.60
CA ALA A 209 14.69 11.31 -2.70
C ALA A 209 14.34 9.82 -2.87
N ARG A 210 13.05 9.49 -3.00
CA ARG A 210 12.56 8.10 -2.97
C ARG A 210 11.48 7.79 -4.02
N PRO A 211 11.78 7.95 -5.32
CA PRO A 211 10.78 7.91 -6.38
C PRO A 211 10.14 6.53 -6.54
N ILE A 212 10.92 5.45 -6.37
CA ILE A 212 10.42 4.08 -6.44
C ILE A 212 9.42 3.82 -5.31
N ASP A 213 9.75 4.32 -4.11
CA ASP A 213 9.00 4.01 -2.90
C ASP A 213 7.66 4.75 -2.91
N VAL A 214 7.67 6.01 -3.33
CA VAL A 214 6.45 6.80 -3.57
C VAL A 214 5.61 6.21 -4.69
N LEU A 215 6.21 5.81 -5.81
CA LEU A 215 5.48 5.20 -6.93
C LEU A 215 4.76 3.92 -6.51
N LEU A 216 5.40 3.11 -5.67
CA LEU A 216 4.84 1.85 -5.18
C LEU A 216 3.54 2.04 -4.39
N CYS A 217 3.39 3.14 -3.66
CA CYS A 217 2.14 3.44 -2.94
C CYS A 217 0.98 3.80 -3.86
N PHE A 218 1.27 4.36 -5.03
CA PHE A 218 0.24 4.69 -6.02
C PHE A 218 -0.21 3.49 -6.85
N PHE A 219 0.39 2.30 -6.65
CA PHE A 219 -0.12 1.08 -7.26
C PHE A 219 -1.35 0.52 -6.53
N ASP A 220 -1.79 1.06 -5.39
CA ASP A 220 -3.06 0.62 -4.79
C ASP A 220 -4.29 1.08 -5.60
N LEU A 221 -5.30 0.20 -5.64
CA LEU A 221 -6.50 0.36 -6.47
C LEU A 221 -7.25 1.68 -6.20
N SER A 222 -7.20 2.17 -4.97
CA SER A 222 -7.86 3.40 -4.50
C SER A 222 -7.25 4.70 -5.04
N TRP A 223 -6.02 4.65 -5.59
CA TRP A 223 -5.24 5.84 -5.93
C TRP A 223 -4.85 5.92 -7.41
N GLN A 224 -5.52 5.16 -8.27
CA GLN A 224 -5.18 5.02 -9.69
C GLN A 224 -5.28 6.32 -10.50
N ASP A 225 -6.27 7.18 -10.21
CA ASP A 225 -6.41 8.46 -10.91
C ASP A 225 -5.25 9.40 -10.56
N LEU A 226 -4.92 9.49 -9.27
CA LEU A 226 -3.77 10.24 -8.75
C LEU A 226 -2.43 9.67 -9.27
N PHE A 227 -2.31 8.35 -9.40
CA PHE A 227 -1.18 7.71 -10.07
C PHE A 227 -1.04 8.20 -11.51
N LEU A 228 -2.11 8.15 -12.30
CA LEU A 228 -2.05 8.47 -13.73
C LEU A 228 -1.71 9.94 -13.99
N GLU A 229 -2.10 10.84 -13.09
CA GLU A 229 -1.76 12.26 -13.11
C GLU A 229 -0.27 12.51 -12.78
N ASN A 230 0.28 11.78 -11.80
CA ASN A 230 1.63 12.02 -11.27
C ASN A 230 2.71 11.09 -11.83
N ALA A 231 2.35 9.98 -12.47
CA ALA A 231 3.29 8.96 -12.95
C ALA A 231 4.32 9.53 -13.93
N GLY A 232 3.92 10.48 -14.80
CA GLY A 232 4.84 11.11 -15.74
C GLY A 232 5.95 11.93 -15.06
N LEU A 233 5.65 12.51 -13.90
CA LEU A 233 6.62 13.27 -13.10
C LEU A 233 7.54 12.33 -12.34
N ILE A 234 6.98 11.34 -11.64
CA ILE A 234 7.74 10.36 -10.85
C ILE A 234 8.70 9.55 -11.75
N TRP A 235 8.31 9.28 -13.00
CA TRP A 235 9.13 8.53 -13.96
C TRP A 235 10.47 9.21 -14.29
N ASN A 236 10.52 10.55 -14.24
CA ASN A 236 11.74 11.30 -14.54
C ASN A 236 12.82 11.11 -13.47
N PHE A 237 12.42 10.71 -12.26
CA PHE A 237 13.31 10.53 -11.12
C PHE A 237 13.71 9.06 -10.91
N LEU A 238 13.12 8.11 -11.63
CA LEU A 238 13.41 6.68 -11.46
C LEU A 238 14.82 6.32 -11.95
N PRO A 239 15.72 5.84 -11.06
CA PRO A 239 17.01 5.32 -11.47
C PRO A 239 16.84 3.99 -12.21
N GLN A 240 17.81 3.62 -13.06
CA GLN A 240 17.78 2.36 -13.82
C GLN A 240 17.60 1.12 -12.91
N SER A 241 18.17 1.14 -11.71
CA SER A 241 18.00 0.08 -10.69
C SER A 241 16.58 0.00 -10.10
N GLY A 242 15.79 1.07 -10.22
CA GLY A 242 14.40 1.14 -9.75
C GLY A 242 13.43 0.35 -10.60
N TYR A 243 13.69 0.23 -11.90
CA TYR A 243 12.85 -0.52 -12.82
C TYR A 243 12.76 -1.99 -12.41
N GLY A 244 13.87 -2.61 -12.01
CA GLY A 244 13.88 -3.99 -11.52
C GLY A 244 13.01 -4.21 -10.28
N LYS A 245 12.99 -3.25 -9.34
CA LYS A 245 12.16 -3.32 -8.12
C LYS A 245 10.67 -3.15 -8.45
N LEU A 246 10.34 -2.22 -9.33
CA LEU A 246 8.96 -2.04 -9.81
C LEU A 246 8.46 -3.29 -10.53
N LEU A 247 9.32 -3.89 -11.35
CA LEU A 247 9.00 -5.10 -12.10
C LEU A 247 8.83 -6.32 -11.20
N TRP A 248 9.72 -6.51 -10.21
CA TRP A 248 9.55 -7.56 -9.21
C TRP A 248 8.24 -7.39 -8.43
N LYS A 249 7.84 -6.14 -8.17
CA LYS A 249 6.57 -5.86 -7.50
C LYS A 249 5.36 -6.16 -8.39
N VAL A 250 5.41 -5.74 -9.64
CA VAL A 250 4.42 -6.10 -10.65
C VAL A 250 4.34 -7.62 -10.77
N GLU A 251 5.48 -8.32 -10.76
CA GLU A 251 5.57 -9.78 -10.81
C GLU A 251 4.96 -10.50 -9.60
N GLY A 252 5.11 -9.94 -8.39
CA GLY A 252 4.52 -10.48 -7.16
C GLY A 252 3.05 -10.11 -6.93
N GLY A 253 2.56 -9.04 -7.58
CA GLY A 253 1.20 -8.51 -7.43
C GLY A 253 0.18 -9.01 -8.45
N PHE A 254 0.51 -10.00 -9.29
CA PHE A 254 -0.29 -10.32 -10.47
C PHE A 254 -1.73 -10.84 -10.23
N GLU A 255 -2.18 -11.06 -8.99
CA GLU A 255 -3.62 -11.26 -8.71
C GLU A 255 -4.46 -9.97 -8.88
N THR A 256 -3.84 -8.78 -8.85
CA THR A 256 -4.54 -7.48 -8.96
C THR A 256 -4.30 -6.75 -10.28
N LEU A 257 -3.43 -7.25 -11.15
CA LEU A 257 -2.81 -6.44 -12.24
C LEU A 257 -3.55 -6.32 -13.57
N ASP A 258 -4.70 -6.97 -13.74
CA ASP A 258 -5.51 -6.89 -14.97
C ASP A 258 -5.97 -5.46 -15.34
N PHE A 259 -5.78 -4.47 -14.45
CA PHE A 259 -6.27 -3.10 -14.63
C PHE A 259 -5.19 -2.06 -15.02
N TYR A 260 -3.89 -2.29 -14.73
CA TYR A 260 -2.91 -1.18 -14.63
C TYR A 260 -2.35 -0.66 -15.95
N PHE A 261 -2.36 -1.46 -17.01
CA PHE A 261 -1.82 -0.98 -18.26
C PHE A 261 -2.91 -0.11 -18.90
N THR A 262 -2.82 1.22 -18.96
CA THR A 262 -3.61 2.06 -19.89
C THR A 262 -2.80 3.19 -20.57
N LYS A 263 -1.48 3.27 -20.35
CA LYS A 263 -0.53 3.99 -21.24
C LYS A 263 0.62 3.07 -21.63
N ARG A 264 0.50 2.49 -22.82
CA ARG A 264 0.76 1.05 -22.97
C ARG A 264 1.91 0.67 -23.92
N VAL A 265 2.31 1.53 -24.86
CA VAL A 265 3.29 1.19 -25.92
C VAL A 265 4.75 1.41 -25.51
N LYS A 266 5.08 2.54 -24.86
CA LYS A 266 6.48 2.84 -24.49
C LYS A 266 7.07 1.87 -23.48
N LEU A 267 6.24 1.31 -22.59
CA LEU A 267 6.68 0.36 -21.55
C LEU A 267 7.22 -0.94 -22.18
N VAL A 268 6.62 -1.45 -23.25
CA VAL A 268 7.02 -2.74 -23.84
C VAL A 268 8.42 -2.68 -24.48
N TYR A 269 8.94 -1.48 -24.73
CA TYR A 269 10.30 -1.28 -25.25
C TYR A 269 11.37 -1.09 -24.19
N ASP A 270 10.99 -0.97 -22.91
CA ASP A 270 11.98 -0.90 -21.84
C ASP A 270 12.78 -2.21 -21.80
N SER A 271 14.11 -2.12 -21.75
CA SER A 271 14.99 -3.29 -21.79
C SER A 271 14.73 -4.27 -20.65
N HIS A 272 14.22 -3.81 -19.51
CA HIS A 272 13.85 -4.67 -18.39
C HIS A 272 12.47 -5.31 -18.58
N ILE A 273 11.52 -4.64 -19.22
CA ILE A 273 10.22 -5.22 -19.60
C ILE A 273 10.39 -6.29 -20.68
N LEU A 274 11.27 -6.04 -21.66
CA LEU A 274 11.68 -7.04 -22.64
C LEU A 274 12.30 -8.26 -21.94
N GLY A 275 13.15 -8.03 -20.94
CA GLY A 275 13.70 -9.08 -20.08
C GLY A 275 12.63 -9.84 -19.29
N LEU A 276 11.62 -9.16 -18.77
CA LEU A 276 10.53 -9.76 -18.00
C LEU A 276 9.63 -10.66 -18.87
N ILE A 277 9.23 -10.15 -20.04
CA ILE A 277 8.48 -10.91 -21.04
C ILE A 277 9.28 -12.14 -21.48
N PHE A 278 10.60 -11.98 -21.63
CA PHE A 278 11.50 -13.07 -21.97
C PHE A 278 11.55 -14.15 -20.88
N THR A 279 11.77 -13.76 -19.62
CA THR A 279 11.82 -14.68 -18.46
C THR A 279 10.49 -15.39 -18.23
N ASN A 280 9.36 -14.69 -18.30
CA ASN A 280 8.03 -15.30 -18.16
C ASN A 280 7.73 -16.29 -19.30
N GLY A 281 8.18 -15.99 -20.53
CA GLY A 281 8.13 -16.92 -21.66
C GLY A 281 8.98 -18.18 -21.42
N LEU A 282 10.17 -18.04 -20.84
CA LEU A 282 11.06 -19.15 -20.47
C LEU A 282 10.46 -20.09 -19.42
N GLU A 283 9.74 -19.53 -18.46
CA GLU A 283 9.09 -20.29 -17.39
C GLU A 283 7.72 -20.84 -17.79
N GLY A 284 7.28 -20.64 -19.03
CA GLY A 284 6.01 -21.14 -19.54
C GLY A 284 4.78 -20.34 -19.08
N ARG A 285 4.98 -19.18 -18.43
CA ARG A 285 3.93 -18.26 -17.95
C ARG A 285 3.36 -17.39 -19.08
N TRP A 286 2.99 -18.02 -20.20
CA TRP A 286 2.58 -17.33 -21.43
C TRP A 286 1.34 -16.47 -21.29
N HIS A 287 0.38 -16.88 -20.46
CA HIS A 287 -0.84 -16.09 -20.22
C HIS A 287 -0.51 -14.66 -19.74
N MET A 288 0.55 -14.48 -18.95
CA MET A 288 0.99 -13.16 -18.48
C MET A 288 1.59 -12.32 -19.61
N VAL A 289 2.42 -12.94 -20.47
CA VAL A 289 2.98 -12.29 -21.67
C VAL A 289 1.85 -11.85 -22.61
N GLU A 290 0.87 -12.72 -22.83
CA GLU A 290 -0.27 -12.45 -23.70
C GLU A 290 -1.15 -11.30 -23.18
N VAL A 291 -1.39 -11.22 -21.87
CA VAL A 291 -2.10 -10.10 -21.22
C VAL A 291 -1.30 -8.81 -21.36
N CYS A 292 -0.02 -8.79 -21.00
CA CYS A 292 0.83 -7.59 -21.14
C CYS A 292 0.84 -7.05 -22.57
N LEU A 293 0.93 -7.92 -23.59
CA LEU A 293 0.95 -7.52 -25.00
C LEU A 293 -0.43 -7.11 -25.54
N ARG A 294 -1.52 -7.77 -25.12
CA ARG A 294 -2.89 -7.37 -25.49
C ARG A 294 -3.25 -6.06 -24.85
N GLU A 295 -2.91 -5.93 -23.57
CA GLU A 295 -3.12 -4.68 -22.89
C GLU A 295 -2.28 -3.64 -23.62
N ALA A 296 -0.99 -3.85 -23.88
CA ALA A 296 -0.08 -2.91 -24.57
C ALA A 296 -0.65 -2.10 -25.77
N ALA A 297 -1.69 -2.60 -26.44
CA ALA A 297 -2.42 -1.94 -27.53
C ALA A 297 -1.46 -1.51 -28.66
N LEU A 298 -0.48 -2.38 -28.93
CA LEU A 298 0.59 -2.14 -29.88
C LEU A 298 0.00 -1.88 -31.26
N SER A 299 0.48 -0.85 -31.94
CA SER A 299 0.23 -0.70 -33.37
C SER A 299 1.02 -1.75 -34.17
N LYS A 300 0.72 -1.91 -35.47
CA LYS A 300 1.50 -2.78 -36.36
C LYS A 300 2.99 -2.42 -36.40
N GLU A 301 3.27 -1.12 -36.42
CA GLU A 301 4.65 -0.59 -36.39
C GLU A 301 5.31 -0.91 -35.06
N ASP A 302 4.55 -0.82 -33.97
CA ASP A 302 5.05 -1.14 -32.64
C ASP A 302 5.35 -2.65 -32.50
N GLY A 303 4.42 -3.50 -32.92
CA GLY A 303 4.63 -4.96 -32.96
C GLY A 303 5.89 -5.32 -33.74
N LYS A 304 6.14 -4.68 -34.90
CA LYS A 304 7.35 -4.91 -35.68
C LYS A 304 8.64 -4.50 -34.94
N ARG A 305 8.67 -3.29 -34.38
CA ARG A 305 9.83 -2.82 -33.57
C ARG A 305 10.10 -3.72 -32.38
N LEU A 306 9.04 -4.26 -31.78
CA LEU A 306 9.14 -5.15 -30.64
C LEU A 306 9.78 -6.48 -31.06
N LYS A 307 9.39 -7.03 -32.22
CA LYS A 307 10.03 -8.22 -32.80
C LYS A 307 11.52 -8.01 -33.05
N GLU A 308 11.90 -6.85 -33.59
CA GLU A 308 13.30 -6.50 -33.86
C GLU A 308 14.12 -6.41 -32.56
N ALA A 309 13.59 -5.77 -31.51
CA ALA A 309 14.24 -5.69 -30.21
C ALA A 309 14.47 -7.09 -29.60
N PHE A 310 13.46 -7.96 -29.68
CA PHE A 310 13.53 -9.33 -29.19
C PHE A 310 14.48 -10.22 -30.00
N ALA A 311 14.55 -10.03 -31.32
CA ALA A 311 15.54 -10.70 -32.17
C ALA A 311 16.98 -10.33 -31.77
N GLY A 312 17.24 -9.05 -31.44
CA GLY A 312 18.55 -8.62 -30.95
C GLY A 312 18.94 -9.24 -29.59
N ILE A 313 17.96 -9.47 -28.70
CA ILE A 313 18.18 -10.19 -27.43
C ILE A 313 18.49 -11.67 -27.71
N LEU A 314 17.76 -12.29 -28.63
CA LEU A 314 17.98 -13.69 -29.03
C LEU A 314 19.40 -13.91 -29.56
N GLU A 315 19.89 -13.02 -30.42
CA GLU A 315 21.26 -13.09 -30.97
C GLU A 315 22.34 -13.00 -29.88
N ARG A 316 22.13 -12.17 -28.86
CA ARG A 316 23.06 -12.03 -27.72
C ARG A 316 23.03 -13.21 -26.75
N SER A 317 21.89 -13.89 -26.65
CA SER A 317 21.67 -14.95 -25.64
C SER A 317 22.31 -16.31 -25.97
N GLY A 318 22.93 -16.50 -27.13
CA GLY A 318 23.70 -17.72 -27.41
C GLY A 318 22.85 -18.99 -27.53
N ASN A 319 21.82 -18.97 -28.40
CA ASN A 319 21.19 -20.11 -29.07
C ASN A 319 20.99 -21.44 -28.28
N GLY A 320 19.95 -21.50 -27.45
CA GLY A 320 19.33 -22.77 -27.00
C GLY A 320 18.09 -23.14 -27.83
N LYS A 321 17.88 -24.44 -28.09
CA LYS A 321 16.67 -24.97 -28.79
C LYS A 321 15.36 -24.59 -28.07
N MET A 322 15.40 -24.50 -26.74
CA MET A 322 14.29 -24.06 -25.89
C MET A 322 13.91 -22.60 -26.15
N VAL A 323 14.92 -21.72 -26.27
CA VAL A 323 14.75 -20.29 -26.52
C VAL A 323 14.05 -20.04 -27.86
N LYS A 324 14.42 -20.77 -28.93
CA LYS A 324 13.77 -20.65 -30.24
C LYS A 324 12.27 -21.00 -30.22
N GLY A 325 11.87 -21.97 -29.41
CA GLY A 325 10.45 -22.36 -29.28
C GLY A 325 9.60 -21.25 -28.64
N ILE A 326 10.18 -20.54 -27.68
CA ILE A 326 9.53 -19.43 -26.97
C ILE A 326 9.33 -18.25 -27.92
N PHE A 327 10.39 -17.84 -28.63
CA PHE A 327 10.28 -16.75 -29.60
C PHE A 327 9.30 -17.05 -30.73
N LYS A 328 9.19 -18.31 -31.16
CA LYS A 328 8.20 -18.72 -32.15
C LYS A 328 6.77 -18.40 -31.67
N ARG A 329 6.43 -18.82 -30.45
CA ARG A 329 5.11 -18.55 -29.85
C ARG A 329 4.86 -17.06 -29.64
N PHE A 330 5.87 -16.30 -29.21
CA PHE A 330 5.79 -14.85 -29.06
C PHE A 330 5.50 -14.13 -30.39
N PHE A 331 6.21 -14.50 -31.47
CA PHE A 331 6.00 -13.91 -32.79
C PHE A 331 4.65 -14.29 -33.38
N GLU A 332 4.23 -15.55 -33.23
CA GLU A 332 2.89 -16.01 -33.64
C GLU A 332 1.79 -15.20 -32.95
N PHE A 333 1.92 -14.92 -31.65
CA PHE A 333 0.95 -14.12 -30.92
C PHE A 333 0.85 -12.67 -31.45
N LEU A 334 1.98 -12.03 -31.73
CA LEU A 334 2.00 -10.69 -32.32
C LEU A 334 1.34 -10.68 -33.71
N ASP A 335 1.57 -11.72 -34.52
CA ASP A 335 0.97 -11.87 -35.85
C ASP A 335 -0.56 -12.14 -35.81
N GLU A 336 -1.02 -12.92 -34.83
CA GLU A 336 -2.46 -13.18 -34.61
C GLU A 336 -3.22 -11.91 -34.20
N THR A 337 -2.59 -11.09 -33.37
CA THR A 337 -3.15 -9.83 -32.89
C THR A 337 -3.38 -8.85 -34.05
N ASP A 338 -2.48 -8.84 -35.03
CA ASP A 338 -2.60 -8.05 -36.27
C ASP A 338 -3.74 -8.52 -37.18
N ALA A 339 -3.91 -9.85 -37.34
CA ALA A 339 -4.97 -10.42 -38.17
C ALA A 339 -6.38 -10.19 -37.58
N SER A 340 -6.49 -10.15 -36.26
CA SER A 340 -7.72 -9.86 -35.51
C SER A 340 -8.16 -8.39 -35.66
N ALA A 341 -7.22 -7.45 -35.57
CA ALA A 341 -7.48 -6.01 -35.69
C ALA A 341 -8.01 -5.63 -37.09
N ASP A 342 -7.48 -6.23 -38.16
CA ASP A 342 -7.93 -5.97 -39.53
C ASP A 342 -9.36 -6.50 -39.80
N LYS A 343 -9.75 -7.62 -39.18
CA LYS A 343 -11.12 -8.16 -39.29
C LYS A 343 -12.15 -7.26 -38.60
N ARG A 344 -11.82 -6.69 -37.43
CA ARG A 344 -12.69 -5.72 -36.72
C ARG A 344 -12.90 -4.43 -37.51
N LYS A 345 -11.83 -3.87 -38.11
CA LYS A 345 -11.94 -2.67 -38.98
C LYS A 345 -12.76 -2.91 -40.24
N LYS A 346 -12.62 -4.07 -40.90
CA LYS A 346 -13.42 -4.44 -42.08
C LYS A 346 -14.90 -4.68 -41.74
N GLY A 347 -15.20 -5.20 -40.56
CA GLY A 347 -16.57 -5.41 -40.08
C GLY A 347 -17.31 -4.10 -39.73
N GLN A 348 -16.61 -3.12 -39.17
CA GLN A 348 -17.19 -1.79 -38.89
C GLN A 348 -17.43 -0.97 -40.16
N LYS A 349 -16.53 -1.04 -41.16
CA LYS A 349 -16.71 -0.34 -42.43
C LYS A 349 -17.95 -0.81 -43.22
N ARG A 350 -18.23 -2.12 -43.21
CA ARG A 350 -19.45 -2.70 -43.82
C ARG A 350 -20.76 -2.34 -43.12
N LYS A 351 -20.72 -1.86 -41.87
CA LYS A 351 -21.91 -1.38 -41.13
C LYS A 351 -22.20 0.12 -41.33
N LEU A 352 -21.28 0.85 -41.95
CA LEU A 352 -21.45 2.27 -42.29
C LEU A 352 -21.83 2.49 -43.76
N GLU A 353 -21.76 1.44 -44.59
CA GLU A 353 -22.05 1.46 -46.03
C GLU A 353 -23.38 0.77 -46.39
N ASN A 354 -24.12 0.28 -45.38
CA ASN A 354 -25.51 -0.20 -45.45
C ASN A 354 -26.34 0.62 -44.46
#